data_AF-A0A7V9MQS6-F1
#
_entry.id   AF-A0A7V9MQS6-F1
#
_cell.length_a   1.000
_cell.length_b   1.000
_cell.length_c   1.000
_cell.angle_alpha   90.00
_cell.angle_beta   90.00
_cell.angle_gamma   90.00
#
_symmetry.space_group_name_H-M   'P 1'
#
loop_
_entity.id
_entity.type
_entity.pdbx_description
1 polymer ?
#
loop_
_entity_poly.entity_id
_entity_poly.type
_entity_poly.pdbx_seq_one_letter_code
_entity_poly.pdbx_strand_id
1 'polypeptide(L)'
;MKPVYDLADLRHWREATRDVDPPVRLGVFGEPVEHSLSPPMQNAALRHCGIAARYARFQIRRSELPEAVDRARELGFIGLNLTVPHKSAALPLLDDAKDNALIIGSVNTISLKDARIVGYN
;
A
#
# COMPACT_ATOMS: atom_id res chain seq x y z
N MET A 1 -9.80 -13.17 -3.30
CA MET A 1 -8.73 -12.15 -3.39
C MET A 1 -7.53 -12.77 -4.11
N LYS A 2 -6.98 -12.10 -5.12
CA LYS A 2 -5.77 -12.55 -5.85
C LYS A 2 -4.58 -12.61 -4.88
N PRO A 3 -3.63 -13.56 -5.01
CA PRO A 3 -2.48 -13.67 -4.12
C PRO A 3 -1.56 -12.44 -4.14
N VAL A 4 -1.39 -11.85 -5.32
CA VAL A 4 -0.61 -10.64 -5.61
C VAL A 4 -1.31 -9.84 -6.69
N TYR A 5 -1.54 -8.56 -6.45
CA TYR A 5 -2.05 -7.61 -7.43
C TYR A 5 -0.90 -6.85 -8.11
N ASP A 6 -1.17 -6.16 -9.20
CA ASP A 6 -0.20 -5.31 -9.91
C ASP A 6 -0.82 -3.95 -10.32
N LEU A 7 -0.07 -3.13 -11.05
CA LEU A 7 -0.57 -1.83 -11.52
C LEU A 7 -1.75 -1.97 -12.50
N ALA A 8 -1.79 -3.01 -13.32
CA ALA A 8 -2.91 -3.22 -14.25
C ALA A 8 -4.20 -3.54 -13.50
N ASP A 9 -4.10 -4.29 -12.40
CA ASP A 9 -5.23 -4.52 -11.49
C ASP A 9 -5.71 -3.20 -10.84
N LEU A 10 -4.78 -2.32 -10.40
CA LEU A 10 -5.15 -1.01 -9.85
C LEU A 10 -5.88 -0.13 -10.88
N ARG A 11 -5.49 -0.20 -12.16
CA ARG A 11 -6.18 0.51 -13.26
C ARG A 11 -7.59 -0.04 -13.52
N HIS A 12 -7.84 -1.32 -13.22
CA HIS A 12 -9.12 -2.00 -13.42
C HIS A 12 -9.73 -2.48 -12.10
N TRP A 13 -9.56 -1.71 -11.03
CA TRP A 13 -9.77 -2.17 -9.65
C TRP A 13 -11.15 -2.75 -9.38
N ARG A 14 -12.21 -2.11 -9.89
CA ARG A 14 -13.60 -2.57 -9.68
C ARG A 14 -13.82 -3.98 -10.23
N GLU A 15 -13.15 -4.35 -11.31
CA GLU A 15 -13.23 -5.70 -11.87
C GLU A 15 -12.34 -6.66 -11.10
N ALA A 16 -11.09 -6.27 -10.81
CA ALA A 16 -10.12 -7.08 -10.07
C ALA A 16 -10.57 -7.44 -8.64
N THR A 17 -11.47 -6.65 -8.05
CA THR A 17 -11.98 -6.87 -6.68
C THR A 17 -13.50 -7.01 -6.59
N ARG A 18 -14.19 -7.34 -7.68
CA ARG A 18 -15.66 -7.46 -7.72
C ARG A 18 -16.24 -8.30 -6.57
N ASP A 19 -15.58 -9.41 -6.28
CA ASP A 19 -16.04 -10.40 -5.30
C ASP A 19 -15.23 -10.38 -3.99
N VAL A 20 -14.59 -9.24 -3.68
CA VAL A 20 -13.75 -9.10 -2.48
C VAL A 20 -14.48 -8.29 -1.40
N ASP A 21 -14.93 -9.00 -0.37
CA ASP A 21 -15.59 -8.43 0.81
C ASP A 21 -14.94 -8.94 2.12
N PRO A 22 -14.64 -8.07 3.10
CA PRO A 22 -14.54 -6.61 3.03
C PRO A 22 -13.59 -6.11 1.94
N PRO A 23 -13.68 -4.81 1.53
CA PRO A 23 -12.83 -4.26 0.48
C PRO A 23 -11.37 -4.21 0.89
N VAL A 24 -10.47 -4.32 -0.08
CA VAL A 24 -9.05 -4.05 0.13
C VAL A 24 -8.85 -2.54 0.27
N ARG A 25 -8.31 -2.15 1.43
CA ARG A 25 -8.04 -0.74 1.80
C ARG A 25 -6.60 -0.51 2.24
N LEU A 26 -5.85 -1.60 2.41
CA LEU A 26 -4.49 -1.63 2.91
C LEU A 26 -3.66 -2.59 2.06
N GLY A 27 -2.35 -2.43 2.07
CA GLY A 27 -1.47 -3.36 1.37
C GLY A 27 0.01 -3.06 1.51
N VAL A 28 0.81 -3.90 0.86
CA VAL A 28 2.26 -3.74 0.74
C VAL A 28 2.64 -3.64 -0.73
N PHE A 29 3.40 -2.60 -1.08
CA PHE A 29 4.02 -2.44 -2.39
C PHE A 29 5.46 -2.91 -2.32
N GLY A 30 5.89 -3.72 -3.29
CA GLY A 30 7.25 -4.25 -3.36
C GLY A 30 7.59 -4.84 -4.73
N GLU A 31 8.88 -5.08 -4.92
CA GLU A 31 9.41 -5.82 -6.06
C GLU A 31 10.72 -6.53 -5.64
N PRO A 32 10.70 -7.86 -5.41
CA PRO A 32 9.55 -8.77 -5.34
C PRO A 32 8.72 -8.62 -4.05
N VAL A 33 7.41 -8.90 -4.10
CA VAL A 33 6.49 -8.77 -2.95
C VAL A 33 5.94 -10.10 -2.45
N GLU A 34 6.07 -11.18 -3.23
CA GLU A 34 5.42 -12.49 -3.04
C GLU A 34 5.69 -13.06 -1.64
N HIS A 35 6.92 -12.92 -1.16
CA HIS A 35 7.38 -13.45 0.12
C HIS A 35 6.93 -12.63 1.34
N SER A 36 6.24 -11.51 1.14
CA SER A 36 5.81 -10.68 2.26
C SER A 36 4.87 -11.45 3.19
N LEU A 37 5.22 -11.54 4.47
CA LEU A 37 4.36 -12.11 5.52
C LEU A 37 3.39 -11.07 6.11
N SER A 38 3.43 -9.82 5.62
CA SER A 38 2.55 -8.75 6.11
C SER A 38 1.07 -9.08 5.88
N PRO A 39 0.61 -9.60 4.73
CA PRO A 39 -0.80 -9.90 4.52
C PRO A 39 -1.41 -10.94 5.48
N PRO A 40 -0.83 -12.13 5.75
CA PRO A 40 -1.42 -13.04 6.72
C PRO A 40 -1.48 -12.43 8.13
N MET A 41 -0.42 -11.72 8.54
CA MET A 41 -0.36 -11.04 9.84
C MET A 41 -1.41 -9.92 9.96
N GLN A 42 -1.44 -8.99 9.01
CA GLN A 42 -2.32 -7.83 9.03
C GLN A 42 -3.80 -8.25 8.87
N ASN A 43 -4.11 -9.20 7.98
CA ASN A 43 -5.49 -9.69 7.87
C ASN A 43 -5.95 -10.42 9.13
N ALA A 44 -5.05 -11.10 9.86
CA ALA A 44 -5.41 -11.70 11.15
C ALA A 44 -5.74 -10.61 12.19
N ALA A 45 -4.92 -9.56 12.28
CA ALA A 45 -5.17 -8.42 13.16
C ALA A 45 -6.46 -7.68 12.82
N LEU A 46 -6.71 -7.39 11.53
CA LEU A 46 -7.94 -6.74 11.07
C LEU A 46 -9.20 -7.55 11.45
N ARG A 47 -9.16 -8.87 11.26
CA ARG A 47 -10.26 -9.76 11.68
C ARG A 47 -10.44 -9.77 13.19
N HIS A 48 -9.36 -9.88 13.95
CA HIS A 48 -9.40 -9.89 15.41
C HIS A 48 -10.02 -8.59 15.96
N CYS A 49 -9.69 -7.45 15.37
CA CYS A 49 -10.21 -6.14 15.77
C CYS A 49 -11.59 -5.80 15.16
N GLY A 50 -12.20 -6.69 14.37
CA GLY A 50 -13.49 -6.41 13.73
C GLY A 50 -13.46 -5.30 12.67
N ILE A 51 -12.30 -5.01 12.08
CA ILE A 51 -12.13 -3.94 11.08
C ILE A 51 -12.51 -4.50 9.70
N ALA A 52 -13.52 -3.89 9.07
CA ALA A 52 -14.02 -4.26 7.75
C ALA A 52 -13.08 -3.79 6.61
N ALA A 53 -11.87 -4.33 6.57
CA ALA A 53 -10.88 -4.09 5.52
C ALA A 53 -10.05 -5.36 5.23
N ARG A 54 -9.47 -5.42 4.03
CA ARG A 54 -8.46 -6.41 3.65
C ARG A 54 -7.11 -5.75 3.39
N TYR A 55 -6.06 -6.53 3.61
CA TYR A 55 -4.68 -6.19 3.33
C TYR A 55 -4.13 -7.08 2.21
N ALA A 56 -3.59 -6.51 1.13
CA ALA A 56 -3.12 -7.28 -0.04
C ALA A 56 -1.64 -7.00 -0.41
N ARG A 57 -1.07 -7.85 -1.28
CA ARG A 57 0.25 -7.63 -1.89
C ARG A 57 0.09 -6.97 -3.24
N PHE A 58 1.00 -6.06 -3.57
CA PHE A 58 1.08 -5.42 -4.87
C PHE A 58 2.51 -5.47 -5.40
N GLN A 59 2.69 -6.17 -6.50
CA GLN A 59 3.94 -6.21 -7.26
C GLN A 59 3.99 -4.95 -8.12
N ILE A 60 4.77 -3.97 -7.67
CA ILE A 60 4.84 -2.64 -8.29
C ILE A 60 6.29 -2.38 -8.65
N ARG A 61 6.59 -2.06 -9.91
CA ARG A 61 7.95 -1.69 -10.30
C ARG A 61 8.32 -0.34 -9.73
N ARG A 62 9.61 -0.07 -9.53
CA ARG A 62 10.06 1.25 -9.05
C ARG A 62 9.52 2.41 -9.90
N SER A 63 9.45 2.25 -11.22
CA SER A 63 8.92 3.26 -12.15
C SER A 63 7.39 3.42 -12.11
N GLU A 64 6.69 2.43 -11.58
CA GLU A 64 5.22 2.43 -11.44
C GLU A 64 4.74 3.05 -10.13
N LEU A 65 5.65 3.22 -9.16
CA LEU A 65 5.32 3.66 -7.81
C LEU A 65 4.49 4.96 -7.76
N PRO A 66 4.82 6.04 -8.50
CA PRO A 66 4.03 7.27 -8.45
C PRO A 66 2.57 7.03 -8.85
N GLU A 67 2.35 6.36 -9.98
CA GLU A 67 1.00 6.05 -10.46
C GLU A 67 0.27 5.10 -9.50
N ALA A 68 0.94 4.07 -8.99
CA ALA A 68 0.34 3.10 -8.09
C ALA A 68 -0.14 3.76 -6.77
N VAL A 69 0.63 4.71 -6.23
CA VAL A 69 0.26 5.47 -5.03
C VAL A 69 -0.94 6.38 -5.31
N ASP A 70 -0.93 7.10 -6.43
CA ASP A 70 -2.06 7.95 -6.83
C ASP A 70 -3.34 7.16 -7.02
N ARG A 71 -3.27 6.02 -7.72
CA ARG A 71 -4.41 5.12 -7.89
C ARG A 71 -4.90 4.58 -6.55
N ALA A 72 -4.01 4.13 -5.67
CA ALA A 72 -4.42 3.65 -4.35
C ALA A 72 -5.22 4.73 -3.58
N ARG A 73 -4.76 5.99 -3.64
CA ARG A 73 -5.47 7.13 -3.04
C ARG A 73 -6.85 7.34 -3.66
N GLU A 74 -6.96 7.36 -4.99
CA GLU A 74 -8.24 7.50 -5.72
C GLU A 74 -9.24 6.37 -5.39
N LEU A 75 -8.73 5.15 -5.19
CA LEU A 75 -9.52 3.95 -4.90
C LEU A 75 -9.93 3.83 -3.42
N GLY A 76 -9.56 4.82 -2.60
CA GLY A 76 -9.92 4.88 -1.18
C GLY A 76 -9.09 3.96 -0.29
N PHE A 77 -7.84 3.67 -0.65
CA PHE A 77 -6.90 3.05 0.29
C PHE A 77 -6.60 4.04 1.42
N ILE A 78 -6.41 3.53 2.63
CA ILE A 78 -6.15 4.36 3.82
C ILE A 78 -4.66 4.37 4.21
N GLY A 79 -3.88 3.41 3.71
CA GLY A 79 -2.45 3.34 3.93
C GLY A 79 -1.81 2.15 3.24
N LEU A 80 -0.49 2.26 3.04
CA LEU A 80 0.32 1.25 2.38
C LEU A 80 1.64 1.07 3.14
N ASN A 81 2.11 -0.17 3.24
CA ASN A 81 3.50 -0.43 3.56
C ASN A 81 4.34 -0.46 2.29
N LEU A 82 5.58 -0.03 2.40
CA LEU A 82 6.56 0.00 1.34
C LEU A 82 7.73 -0.90 1.72
N THR A 83 8.06 -1.84 0.84
CA THR A 83 9.29 -2.64 0.96
C THR A 83 10.25 -2.34 -0.19
N VAL A 84 11.36 -3.06 -0.27
CA VAL A 84 12.35 -2.92 -1.36
C VAL A 84 11.62 -3.00 -2.72
N PRO A 85 11.93 -2.11 -3.68
CA PRO A 85 12.89 -0.99 -3.64
C PRO A 85 12.26 0.38 -3.30
N HIS A 86 11.04 0.42 -2.77
CA HIS A 86 10.21 1.63 -2.70
C HIS A 86 10.47 2.55 -1.52
N LYS A 87 11.15 2.08 -0.47
CA LYS A 87 11.26 2.86 0.77
C LYS A 87 11.89 4.24 0.59
N SER A 88 12.93 4.35 -0.25
CA SER A 88 13.52 5.64 -0.61
C SER A 88 12.83 6.29 -1.81
N ALA A 89 12.28 5.49 -2.73
CA ALA A 89 11.61 5.99 -3.92
C ALA A 89 10.30 6.74 -3.63
N ALA A 90 9.69 6.52 -2.46
CA ALA A 90 8.47 7.20 -2.06
C ALA A 90 8.68 8.59 -1.48
N LEU A 91 9.89 8.95 -1.02
CA LEU A 91 10.15 10.27 -0.41
C LEU A 91 9.68 11.46 -1.27
N PRO A 92 9.94 11.48 -2.60
CA PRO A 92 9.50 12.60 -3.44
C PRO A 92 7.98 12.64 -3.68
N LEU A 93 7.25 11.60 -3.28
CA LEU A 93 5.80 11.47 -3.46
C LEU A 93 5.02 11.91 -2.21
N LEU A 94 5.71 12.23 -1.12
CA LEU A 94 5.07 12.60 0.13
C LEU A 94 4.73 14.09 0.16
N ASP A 95 3.54 14.40 0.67
CA ASP A 95 3.19 15.77 1.05
C ASP A 95 3.85 16.17 2.38
N ASP A 96 4.07 15.18 3.25
CA ASP A 96 4.70 15.36 4.56
C ASP A 96 5.38 14.06 5.03
N ALA A 97 6.38 14.16 5.88
CA ALA A 97 7.07 13.02 6.47
C ALA A 97 7.43 13.34 7.92
N LYS A 98 7.20 12.38 8.82
CA LYS A 98 7.63 12.55 10.23
C LYS A 98 9.15 12.66 10.31
N ASP A 99 9.64 13.45 11.27
CA ASP A 99 11.06 13.82 11.41
C ASP A 99 12.02 12.62 11.31
N ASN A 100 11.62 11.46 11.85
CA ASN A 100 12.42 10.24 11.79
C ASN A 100 12.58 9.69 10.36
N ALA A 101 11.56 9.76 9.52
CA ALA A 101 11.61 9.30 8.13
C ALA A 101 12.49 10.19 7.25
N LEU A 102 12.48 11.51 7.52
CA LEU A 102 13.36 12.47 6.84
C LEU A 102 14.83 12.24 7.18
N ILE A 103 15.15 11.99 8.45
CA ILE A 103 16.53 11.73 8.90
C ILE A 103 17.06 10.42 8.31
N ILE A 104 16.24 9.36 8.29
CA ILE A 104 16.65 8.04 7.79
C ILE A 104 16.72 8.01 6.25
N GLY A 105 16.03 8.93 5.56
CA GLY A 105 15.94 8.92 4.10
C GLY A 105 15.19 7.69 3.56
N SER A 106 14.22 7.20 4.33
CA SER A 106 13.50 5.96 4.04
C SER A 106 12.14 5.96 4.71
N VAL A 107 11.11 5.51 4.00
CA VAL A 107 9.71 5.46 4.46
C VAL A 107 9.20 4.04 4.26
N ASN A 108 8.76 3.38 5.33
CA ASN A 108 8.22 2.02 5.27
C ASN A 108 6.68 2.00 5.25
N THR A 109 6.04 3.12 5.55
CA THR A 109 4.59 3.23 5.70
C THR A 109 4.13 4.61 5.21
N ILE A 110 3.09 4.63 4.39
CA ILE A 110 2.40 5.86 4.00
C ILE A 110 0.94 5.81 4.44
N SER A 111 0.45 6.92 4.97
CA SER A 111 -0.98 7.15 5.19
C SER A 111 -1.53 7.98 4.04
N LEU A 112 -2.69 7.57 3.52
CA LEU A 112 -3.39 8.21 2.39
C LEU A 112 -4.67 8.94 2.84
N LYS A 113 -4.76 9.28 4.13
CA LYS A 113 -5.93 9.95 4.69
C LYS A 113 -5.93 11.45 4.37
N ASP A 114 -7.12 12.06 4.35
CA ASP A 114 -7.30 13.51 4.29
C ASP A 114 -6.66 14.18 3.05
N ALA A 115 -6.69 13.47 1.92
CA ALA A 115 -6.10 13.87 0.64
C ALA A 115 -4.58 14.09 0.65
N ARG A 116 -3.88 13.76 1.74
CA ARG A 116 -2.43 13.89 1.88
C ARG A 116 -1.74 12.53 1.95
N ILE A 117 -0.50 12.50 1.48
CA ILE A 117 0.41 11.37 1.57
C ILE A 117 1.44 11.67 2.66
N VAL A 118 1.24 11.07 3.83
CA VAL A 118 2.14 11.25 4.98
C VAL A 118 3.00 10.01 5.18
N GLY A 119 4.33 10.17 5.16
CA GLY A 119 5.29 9.08 5.35
C GLY A 119 5.74 8.88 6.79
N TYR A 120 5.95 7.62 7.14
CA TYR A 120 6.43 7.15 8.44
C TYR A 120 7.53 6.09 8.26
N ASN A 121 8.38 5.97 9.28
CA ASN A 121 9.30 4.85 9.45
C ASN A 121 9.18 4.29 10.87
#